data_AF-A0A1Q9VJE1-F1
#
_entry.id   AF-A0A1Q9VJE1-F1
#
_cell.length_a   1.000
_cell.length_b   1.000
_cell.length_c   1.000
_cell.angle_alpha   90.00
_cell.angle_beta   90.00
_cell.angle_gamma   90.00
#
_symmetry.space_group_name_H-M   'P 1'
#
loop_
_entity.id
_entity.type
_entity.pdbx_description
1 polymer ?
#
loop_
_entity_poly.entity_id
_entity_poly.type
_entity_poly.pdbx_seq_one_letter_code
_entity_poly.pdbx_strand_id
1 'polypeptide(L)'
;MIEETPDVNLANTRAIISAKLELIQDEHAEFELTPVALWLGEGCIFHVVLRAVHAAGEALIGYEVGARPLLDHDRLTEAELAMMLVWDYMAGDNIPGQVHEAAAGQIRWTAPRFTDNQPRTLAEVGEIPGAWVSTD
;
A
#
# COMPACT_ATOMS: atom_id res chain seq x y z
N MET A 1 -22.79 -17.09 -1.59
CA MET A 1 -22.74 -15.86 -0.77
C MET A 1 -21.94 -14.87 -1.58
N ILE A 2 -22.51 -13.71 -1.86
CA ILE A 2 -21.73 -12.60 -2.42
C ILE A 2 -21.05 -12.01 -1.17
N GLU A 3 -19.75 -12.23 -1.02
CA GLU A 3 -18.97 -11.51 -0.02
C GLU A 3 -19.01 -10.04 -0.46
N GLU A 4 -19.81 -9.21 0.21
CA GLU A 4 -19.81 -7.77 -0.04
C GLU A 4 -18.45 -7.23 0.39
N THR A 5 -17.69 -6.71 -0.57
CA THR A 5 -16.47 -5.95 -0.30
C THR A 5 -16.83 -4.82 0.66
N PRO A 6 -16.19 -4.72 1.83
CA PRO A 6 -16.54 -3.68 2.82
C PRO A 6 -16.39 -2.29 2.20
N ASP A 7 -17.35 -1.41 2.51
CA ASP A 7 -17.36 -0.01 2.06
C ASP A 7 -16.33 0.79 2.87
N VAL A 8 -15.08 0.76 2.40
CA VAL A 8 -13.94 1.43 3.03
C VAL A 8 -13.70 2.75 2.32
N ASN A 9 -13.68 3.85 3.06
CA ASN A 9 -13.33 5.14 2.48
C ASN A 9 -11.81 5.23 2.22
N LEU A 10 -11.41 5.01 0.96
CA LEU A 10 -10.00 5.06 0.56
C LEU A 10 -9.35 6.43 0.78
N ALA A 11 -10.11 7.53 0.69
CA ALA A 11 -9.57 8.87 0.96
C ALA A 11 -9.22 9.05 2.44
N ASN A 12 -10.07 8.57 3.35
CA ASN A 12 -9.77 8.56 4.78
C ASN A 12 -8.62 7.60 5.09
N THR A 13 -8.61 6.41 4.49
CA THR A 13 -7.52 5.42 4.66
C THR A 13 -6.18 6.01 4.24
N ARG A 14 -6.14 6.71 3.09
CA ARG A 14 -4.96 7.44 2.62
C ARG A 14 -4.46 8.45 3.64
N ALA A 15 -5.36 9.29 4.16
CA ALA A 15 -4.99 10.32 5.13
C ALA A 15 -4.37 9.71 6.40
N ILE A 16 -4.92 8.59 6.87
CA ILE A 16 -4.38 7.85 8.03
C ILE A 16 -3.00 7.28 7.70
N ILE A 17 -2.82 6.64 6.54
CA ILE A 17 -1.53 6.11 6.10
C ILE A 17 -0.50 7.24 6.01
N SER A 18 -0.81 8.35 5.33
CA SER A 18 0.09 9.51 5.23
C SER A 18 0.54 10.02 6.59
N ALA A 19 -0.39 10.22 7.55
CA ALA A 19 -0.05 10.68 8.89
C ALA A 19 0.85 9.68 9.65
N LYS A 20 0.74 8.39 9.37
CA LYS A 20 1.64 7.37 9.95
C LYS A 20 3.01 7.35 9.29
N LEU A 21 3.06 7.55 7.97
CA LEU A 21 4.32 7.63 7.22
C LEU A 21 5.14 8.85 7.65
N GLU A 22 4.49 10.00 7.89
CA GLU A 22 5.15 11.20 8.43
C GLU A 22 5.89 10.89 9.75
N LEU A 23 5.25 10.17 10.68
CA LEU A 23 5.90 9.77 11.94
C LEU A 23 7.13 8.88 11.73
N ILE A 24 7.08 7.95 10.77
CA ILE A 24 8.20 7.07 10.46
C ILE A 24 9.35 7.85 9.81
N GLN A 25 9.03 8.81 8.94
CA GLN A 25 10.02 9.66 8.28
C GLN A 25 10.72 10.60 9.25
N ASP A 26 9.99 11.13 10.23
CA ASP A 26 10.56 11.92 11.32
C ASP A 26 11.58 11.11 12.13
N GLU A 27 11.35 9.80 12.30
CA GLU A 27 12.27 8.87 12.95
C GLU A 27 13.41 8.40 12.03
N HIS A 28 13.20 8.39 10.72
CA HIS A 28 14.09 7.86 9.68
C HIS A 28 14.24 8.83 8.50
N ALA A 29 15.00 9.90 8.70
CA ALA A 29 15.20 10.99 7.72
C ALA A 29 15.94 10.62 6.42
N GLU A 30 16.20 9.34 6.16
CA GLU A 30 16.95 8.87 5.00
C GLU A 30 16.04 8.70 3.76
N PHE A 31 14.74 8.55 3.95
CA PHE A 31 13.79 8.34 2.86
C PHE A 31 12.43 8.99 3.14
N GLU A 32 11.73 9.37 2.08
CA GLU A 32 10.34 9.82 2.09
C GLU A 32 9.45 8.75 1.46
N LEU A 33 8.24 8.57 2.02
CA LEU A 33 7.23 7.61 1.57
C LEU A 33 5.89 8.31 1.41
N THR A 34 5.28 8.17 0.25
CA THR A 34 3.97 8.77 -0.05
C THR A 34 3.05 7.72 -0.67
N PRO A 35 1.82 7.54 -0.19
CA PRO A 35 0.89 6.63 -0.83
C PRO A 35 0.48 7.22 -2.18
N VAL A 36 0.63 6.44 -3.25
CA VAL A 36 0.31 6.83 -4.62
C VAL A 36 -0.73 5.95 -5.28
N ALA A 37 -1.06 4.80 -4.68
CA ALA A 37 -2.27 4.09 -5.03
C ALA A 37 -2.79 3.23 -3.87
N LEU A 38 -4.11 3.03 -3.84
CA LEU A 38 -4.82 2.23 -2.84
C LEU A 38 -6.02 1.53 -3.49
N TRP A 39 -6.25 0.25 -3.19
CA TRP A 39 -7.49 -0.43 -3.54
C TRP A 39 -7.75 -1.63 -2.65
N LEU A 40 -9.00 -2.07 -2.61
CA LEU A 40 -9.40 -3.31 -1.95
C LEU A 40 -9.71 -4.36 -3.03
N GLY A 41 -8.87 -5.38 -3.13
CA GLY A 41 -9.04 -6.49 -4.05
C GLY A 41 -9.95 -7.59 -3.50
N GLU A 42 -10.10 -8.67 -4.27
CA GLU A 42 -10.85 -9.86 -3.86
C GLU A 42 -10.33 -10.46 -2.55
N GLY A 43 -11.21 -11.10 -1.77
CA GLY A 43 -10.83 -11.71 -0.49
C GLY A 43 -10.41 -10.71 0.60
N CYS A 44 -10.78 -9.43 0.42
CA CYS A 44 -10.40 -8.30 1.28
C CYS A 44 -8.89 -8.16 1.44
N ILE A 45 -8.17 -8.28 0.33
CA ILE A 45 -6.76 -7.95 0.27
C ILE A 45 -6.66 -6.46 -0.01
N PHE A 46 -6.09 -5.71 0.93
CA PHE A 46 -5.83 -4.30 0.77
C PHE A 46 -4.47 -4.09 0.13
N HIS A 47 -4.44 -3.36 -0.96
CA HIS A 47 -3.24 -3.10 -1.75
C HIS A 47 -2.86 -1.63 -1.62
N VAL A 48 -1.57 -1.41 -1.38
CA VAL A 48 -1.00 -0.07 -1.21
C VAL A 48 0.25 0.03 -2.06
N VAL A 49 0.35 1.08 -2.86
CA VAL A 49 1.58 1.44 -3.55
C VAL A 49 2.11 2.73 -2.96
N LEU A 50 3.37 2.70 -2.51
CA LEU A 50 4.10 3.85 -2.01
C LEU A 50 5.12 4.32 -3.05
N ARG A 51 5.20 5.63 -3.25
CA ARG A 51 6.38 6.27 -3.84
C ARG A 51 7.41 6.42 -2.73
N ALA A 52 8.58 5.81 -2.92
CA ALA A 52 9.71 5.92 -2.01
C ALA A 52 10.80 6.77 -2.66
N VAL A 53 11.18 7.86 -2.00
CA VAL A 53 12.27 8.74 -2.41
C VAL A 53 13.41 8.58 -1.42
N HIS A 54 14.59 8.25 -1.92
CA HIS A 54 15.82 8.13 -1.14
C HIS A 54 16.95 8.82 -1.90
N ALA A 55 18.08 9.11 -1.24
CA ALA A 55 19.24 9.74 -1.89
C ALA A 55 19.74 8.98 -3.16
N ALA A 56 19.45 7.68 -3.24
CA ALA A 56 19.82 6.82 -4.37
C ALA A 56 18.84 6.90 -5.56
N GLY A 57 17.64 7.43 -5.39
CA GLY A 57 16.61 7.51 -6.44
C GLY A 57 15.19 7.43 -5.92
N GLU A 58 14.26 7.22 -6.85
CA GLU A 58 12.83 7.04 -6.58
C GLU A 58 12.37 5.66 -7.04
N ALA A 59 11.48 5.03 -6.28
CA ALA A 59 10.85 3.77 -6.62
C ALA A 59 9.37 3.72 -6.25
N LEU A 60 8.63 2.84 -6.93
CA LEU A 60 7.28 2.45 -6.54
C LEU A 60 7.34 1.10 -5.82
N ILE A 61 6.83 1.04 -4.60
CA ILE A 61 6.86 -0.17 -3.75
C ILE A 61 5.43 -0.57 -3.43
N GLY A 62 5.06 -1.79 -3.80
CA GLY A 62 3.73 -2.35 -3.61
C GLY A 62 3.66 -3.29 -2.40
N TYR A 63 2.58 -3.21 -1.64
CA TYR A 63 2.30 -4.04 -0.47
C TYR A 63 0.91 -4.67 -0.58
N GLU A 64 0.80 -5.94 -0.17
CA GLU A 64 -0.47 -6.65 -0.05
C GLU A 64 -0.75 -7.00 1.41
N VAL A 65 -1.86 -6.47 1.95
CA VAL A 65 -2.27 -6.68 3.33
C VAL A 65 -3.56 -7.50 3.33
N GLY A 66 -3.50 -8.74 3.81
CA GLY A 66 -4.70 -9.55 3.96
C GLY A 66 -5.53 -9.09 5.15
N ALA A 67 -6.69 -8.45 4.93
CA ALA A 67 -7.59 -8.04 6.01
C ALA A 67 -8.50 -9.18 6.51
N ARG A 68 -8.29 -10.40 6.00
CA ARG A 68 -9.11 -11.59 6.28
C ARG A 68 -9.28 -11.93 7.78
N PRO A 69 -8.26 -11.79 8.65
CA PRO A 69 -8.43 -12.01 10.09
C PRO A 69 -9.40 -11.03 10.77
N LEU A 70 -9.69 -9.88 10.13
CA LEU A 70 -10.59 -8.85 10.65
C LEU A 70 -12.02 -8.97 10.13
N LEU A 71 -12.26 -9.80 9.10
CA LEU A 71 -13.62 -10.04 8.57
C LEU A 71 -14.50 -10.88 9.50
N ASP A 72 -13.89 -11.60 10.46
CA ASP A 72 -14.63 -12.25 11.55
C ASP A 72 -15.22 -11.24 12.54
N HIS A 73 -14.86 -9.95 12.44
CA HIS A 73 -15.45 -8.84 13.19
C HIS A 73 -16.29 -7.97 12.24
N ASP A 74 -17.56 -7.75 12.58
CA ASP A 74 -18.60 -7.15 11.72
C ASP A 74 -18.29 -5.78 11.06
N ARG A 75 -17.13 -5.13 11.33
CA ARG A 75 -16.69 -3.91 10.64
C ARG A 75 -15.17 -3.79 10.61
N LEU A 76 -14.60 -3.85 9.41
CA LEU A 76 -13.25 -3.39 9.11
C LEU A 76 -13.25 -1.86 8.99
N THR A 77 -12.43 -1.16 9.78
CA THR A 77 -12.30 0.29 9.71
C THR A 77 -11.09 0.73 8.88
N GLU A 78 -11.13 1.96 8.35
CA GLU A 78 -10.01 2.57 7.63
C GLU A 78 -8.74 2.63 8.49
N ALA A 79 -8.90 2.85 9.80
CA ALA A 79 -7.80 2.92 10.75
C ALA A 79 -7.11 1.56 10.95
N GLU A 80 -7.88 0.47 11.03
CA GLU A 80 -7.35 -0.89 11.16
C GLU A 80 -6.58 -1.28 9.90
N LEU A 81 -7.13 -1.03 8.71
CA LEU A 81 -6.44 -1.27 7.44
C LEU A 81 -5.11 -0.53 7.34
N ALA A 82 -5.11 0.77 7.68
CA ALA A 82 -3.90 1.57 7.65
C ALA A 82 -2.85 1.10 8.67
N MET A 83 -3.28 0.67 9.86
CA MET A 83 -2.37 0.17 10.89
C MET A 83 -1.69 -1.15 10.50
N MET A 84 -2.41 -2.07 9.87
CA MET A 84 -1.84 -3.34 9.41
C MET A 84 -0.70 -3.13 8.41
N LEU A 85 -0.85 -2.21 7.46
CA LEU A 85 0.23 -1.86 6.52
C LEU A 85 1.52 -1.45 7.26
N VAL A 86 1.38 -0.53 8.23
CA VAL A 86 2.52 0.05 8.93
C VAL A 86 3.22 -0.97 9.83
N TRP A 87 2.46 -1.81 10.54
CA TRP A 87 3.02 -2.78 11.48
C TRP A 87 3.53 -4.06 10.81
N ASP A 88 2.80 -4.62 9.86
CA ASP A 88 3.11 -5.95 9.33
C ASP A 88 4.09 -5.93 8.15
N TYR A 89 4.20 -4.79 7.45
CA TYR A 89 4.94 -4.73 6.19
C TYR A 89 6.04 -3.68 6.15
N MET A 90 5.84 -2.53 6.79
CA MET A 90 6.87 -1.50 6.80
C MET A 90 7.92 -1.69 7.90
N ALA A 91 7.51 -2.14 9.07
CA ALA A 91 8.41 -2.33 10.21
C ALA A 91 9.43 -3.45 9.91
N GLY A 92 10.65 -3.05 9.51
CA GLY A 92 11.76 -3.96 9.22
C GLY A 92 12.04 -4.20 7.74
N ASP A 93 11.35 -3.51 6.83
CA ASP A 93 11.63 -3.61 5.39
C ASP A 93 12.88 -2.81 4.99
N ASN A 94 13.63 -3.29 4.00
CA ASN A 94 14.82 -2.65 3.48
C ASN A 94 14.48 -1.65 2.37
N ILE A 95 13.79 -0.57 2.73
CA ILE A 95 13.37 0.48 1.79
C ILE A 95 14.53 0.97 0.91
N PRO A 96 15.73 1.30 1.43
CA PRO A 96 16.83 1.74 0.57
C PRO A 96 17.26 0.70 -0.47
N GLY A 97 17.32 -0.59 -0.08
CA GLY A 97 17.64 -1.67 -1.01
C GLY A 97 16.56 -1.86 -2.09
N GLN A 98 15.29 -1.72 -1.72
CA GLN A 98 14.20 -1.77 -2.68
C GLN A 98 14.24 -0.63 -3.69
N VAL A 99 14.58 0.59 -3.24
CA VAL A 99 14.77 1.73 -4.13
C VAL A 99 15.89 1.47 -5.14
N HIS A 100 17.00 0.87 -4.70
CA HIS A 100 18.14 0.59 -5.57
C HIS A 100 17.83 -0.45 -6.67
N GLU A 101 16.96 -1.41 -6.38
CA GLU A 101 16.65 -2.52 -7.28
C GLU A 101 15.38 -2.30 -8.12
N ALA A 102 14.59 -1.26 -7.85
CA ALA A 102 13.36 -1.01 -8.57
C ALA A 102 13.63 -0.50 -9.99
N ALA A 103 12.90 -1.05 -10.96
CA ALA A 103 12.91 -0.52 -12.31
C ALA A 103 12.06 0.76 -12.38
N ALA A 104 12.56 1.79 -13.07
CA ALA A 104 11.86 3.07 -13.20
C ALA A 104 10.43 2.89 -13.73
N GLY A 105 9.46 3.49 -13.03
CA GLY A 105 8.04 3.42 -13.39
C GLY A 105 7.37 2.06 -13.20
N GLN A 106 8.08 1.06 -12.66
CA GLN A 106 7.52 -0.25 -12.31
C GLN A 106 7.28 -0.34 -10.81
N ILE A 107 6.17 -0.98 -10.43
CA ILE A 107 5.85 -1.31 -9.05
C ILE A 107 6.64 -2.55 -8.66
N ARG A 108 7.48 -2.40 -7.63
CA ARG A 108 8.16 -3.52 -6.98
C ARG A 108 7.30 -4.04 -5.82
N TRP A 109 6.73 -5.22 -5.99
CA TRP A 109 5.91 -5.84 -4.95
C TRP A 109 6.78 -6.51 -3.88
N THR A 110 6.52 -6.17 -2.63
CA THR A 110 7.18 -6.76 -1.47
C THR A 110 6.63 -8.15 -1.24
N ALA A 111 7.45 -9.18 -1.54
CA ALA A 111 7.17 -10.60 -1.33
C ALA A 111 5.67 -10.96 -1.46
N PRO A 112 5.08 -10.88 -2.66
CA PRO A 112 3.65 -11.02 -2.86
C PRO A 112 3.13 -12.33 -2.27
N ARG A 113 2.03 -12.24 -1.51
CA ARG A 113 1.53 -13.36 -0.69
C ARG A 113 0.17 -13.86 -1.12
N PHE A 114 -0.62 -13.03 -1.80
CA PHE A 114 -2.04 -13.31 -1.97
C PHE A 114 -2.51 -13.26 -3.42
N THR A 115 -1.87 -12.46 -4.28
CA THR A 115 -2.24 -12.42 -5.71
C THR A 115 -1.08 -12.83 -6.61
N ASP A 116 -1.40 -13.58 -7.68
CA ASP A 116 -0.39 -14.08 -8.63
C ASP A 116 -0.12 -13.10 -9.79
N ASN A 117 -1.01 -12.13 -10.02
CA ASN A 117 -0.94 -11.16 -11.11
C ASN A 117 -1.11 -9.72 -10.59
N GLN A 118 -0.10 -9.22 -9.89
CA GLN A 118 -0.11 -7.80 -9.52
C GLN A 118 0.08 -6.88 -10.72
N PRO A 119 -0.54 -5.69 -10.70
CA PRO A 119 -0.24 -4.64 -11.66
C PRO A 119 1.22 -4.20 -11.53
N ARG A 120 1.86 -3.95 -12.66
CA ARG A 120 3.27 -3.57 -12.77
C ARG A 120 3.48 -2.08 -12.82
N THR A 121 2.43 -1.29 -13.11
CA THR A 121 2.52 0.16 -13.26
C THR A 121 1.33 0.86 -12.63
N LEU A 122 1.45 2.14 -12.31
CA LEU A 122 0.30 2.95 -11.85
C LEU A 122 -0.79 3.08 -12.92
N ALA A 123 -0.43 3.01 -14.20
CA ALA A 123 -1.40 3.01 -15.29
C ALA A 123 -2.29 1.76 -15.22
N GLU A 124 -1.70 0.58 -15.01
CA GLU A 124 -2.46 -0.66 -14.81
C GLU A 124 -3.31 -0.62 -13.53
N VAL A 125 -2.82 -0.01 -12.45
CA VAL A 125 -3.64 0.20 -11.25
C VAL A 125 -4.85 1.09 -11.54
N GLY A 126 -4.69 2.12 -12.39
CA GLY A 126 -5.79 3.00 -12.79
C GLY A 126 -6.92 2.31 -13.55
N GLU A 127 -6.70 1.10 -14.06
CA GLU A 127 -7.71 0.27 -14.73
C GLU A 127 -8.53 -0.57 -13.72
N ILE A 128 -8.11 -0.65 -12.45
CA ILE A 128 -8.77 -1.43 -11.40
C ILE A 128 -10.02 -0.68 -10.90
N PRO A 129 -11.22 -1.28 -10.96
CA PRO A 129 -12.43 -0.66 -10.44
C PRO A 129 -12.32 -0.31 -8.96
N GLY A 130 -12.61 0.94 -8.62
CA GLY A 130 -12.57 1.42 -7.24
C GLY A 130 -11.17 1.74 -6.71
N ALA A 131 -10.12 1.57 -7.51
CA ALA A 131 -8.79 2.00 -7.13
C ALA A 131 -8.68 3.53 -7.07
N TRP A 132 -7.96 4.01 -6.07
CA TRP A 132 -7.46 5.37 -6.02
C TRP A 132 -6.01 5.38 -6.52
N VAL A 133 -5.68 6.31 -7.41
CA VAL A 133 -4.32 6.55 -7.91
C VAL A 133 -4.04 8.05 -7.83
N SER A 134 -2.85 8.40 -7.35
CA SER A 134 -2.38 9.79 -7.32
C SER A 134 -2.20 10.32 -8.75
N THR A 135 -2.64 11.55 -8.99
CA THR A 135 -2.44 12.26 -10.26
C THR A 135 -1.18 13.12 -10.29
N ASP A 136 -0.43 13.12 -9.17
CA ASP A 136 0.71 14.01 -8.90
C ASP A 136 2.08 13.36 -9.14
#